data_AF-A0A969ANY9-F1
#
_entry.id   AF-A0A969ANY9-F1
#
_cell.length_a   1.000
_cell.length_b   1.000
_cell.length_c   1.000
_cell.angle_alpha   90.00
_cell.angle_beta   90.00
_cell.angle_gamma   90.00
#
_symmetry.space_group_name_H-M   'P 1'
#
loop_
_entity.id
_entity.type
_entity.pdbx_description
1 polymer ?
#
loop_
_entity_poly.entity_id
_entity_poly.type
_entity_poly.pdbx_seq_one_letter_code
_entity_poly.pdbx_strand_id
1 'polypeptide(L)'
;ESWLASKKKLTYERADIIAQNSKAKFHKQFKLYQTWADKLAQQREAQGAFGGLLSKTGVLFDENGNVLTQDKFFHSQMIIQEFMILANRAVAQWFADRDILALYRNHTARAIAPEREELMNALLTTGNTELIRQKLQNWLNKATYEPTLTGHFALNLPAYCHFTSPIRRLPDLINHRIIKAKIHGKRHPYKRNELDQLCKYIGTVAEILGQEREEHHRKRTQQQFSRQLLNPEALEALPEKEFTNVLKHSFRDNNFAPIRDTAIARLNQGKLAVQDLFLLLIRGDDDIRQSVLGEIKEKPEDAPSIIAMGLNQEPTWEDFDYLEETQGANFIFWAQVMIGKQPFTTVHPAQDQKKQRSRHFACLAWLEAFVNGELVAPEQREKPKPPVVEVKTEATTLCEDVPSLKPQSELHPSLINHLKEGQNFVGLLLELFQGMKWETPTFEDTEADEGFSLCLQGDRLGEQL
;
A
#
# COMPACT_ATOMS: atom_id res chain seq x y z
N GLU A 1 5.02 10.90 -45.20
CA GLU A 1 4.20 9.67 -45.29
C GLU A 1 5.03 8.58 -45.97
N SER A 2 4.83 7.31 -45.65
CA SER A 2 5.66 6.20 -46.15
C SER A 2 4.84 4.93 -46.34
N TRP A 3 5.31 4.04 -47.22
CA TRP A 3 4.75 2.72 -47.43
C TRP A 3 5.62 1.68 -46.70
N LEU A 4 4.99 0.81 -45.92
CA LEU A 4 5.67 -0.23 -45.15
C LEU A 4 5.01 -1.58 -45.41
N ALA A 5 5.83 -2.63 -45.59
CA ALA A 5 5.37 -4.01 -45.67
C ALA A 5 5.96 -4.80 -44.49
N SER A 6 5.11 -5.16 -43.53
CA SER A 6 5.54 -5.95 -42.37
C SER A 6 6.10 -7.29 -42.82
N LYS A 7 7.35 -7.58 -42.44
CA LYS A 7 8.01 -8.85 -42.79
C LYS A 7 7.55 -10.01 -41.90
N LYS A 8 6.96 -9.73 -40.73
CA LYS A 8 6.52 -10.76 -39.78
C LYS A 8 5.53 -10.21 -38.76
N LYS A 9 4.47 -10.97 -38.47
CA LYS A 9 3.61 -10.77 -37.30
C LYS A 9 4.12 -11.63 -36.15
N LEU A 10 4.25 -11.05 -34.95
CA LEU A 10 4.82 -11.70 -33.78
C LEU A 10 3.96 -11.45 -32.53
N THR A 11 3.93 -12.43 -31.63
CA THR A 11 3.49 -12.25 -30.25
C THR A 11 4.68 -11.79 -29.39
N TYR A 12 4.40 -11.22 -28.21
CA TYR A 12 5.45 -10.80 -27.27
C TYR A 12 6.34 -11.98 -26.83
N GLU A 13 5.74 -13.10 -26.46
CA GLU A 13 6.46 -14.34 -26.12
C GLU A 13 7.40 -14.78 -27.25
N ARG A 14 6.91 -14.77 -28.51
CA ARG A 14 7.74 -15.21 -29.63
C ARG A 14 8.87 -14.23 -29.92
N ALA A 15 8.66 -12.94 -29.69
CA ALA A 15 9.70 -11.92 -29.82
C ALA A 15 10.80 -12.11 -28.77
N ASP A 16 10.45 -12.42 -27.52
CA ASP A 16 11.42 -12.74 -26.46
C ASP A 16 12.23 -13.99 -26.79
N ILE A 17 11.59 -15.05 -27.29
CA ILE A 17 12.27 -16.27 -27.75
C ILE A 17 13.29 -15.95 -28.87
N ILE A 18 12.95 -15.07 -29.82
CA ILE A 18 13.86 -14.65 -30.89
C ILE A 18 15.05 -13.84 -30.31
N ALA A 19 14.79 -12.97 -29.34
CA ALA A 19 15.82 -12.17 -28.68
C ALA A 19 16.82 -13.03 -27.87
N GLN A 20 16.41 -14.20 -27.39
CA GLN A 20 17.25 -15.13 -26.61
C GLN A 20 18.01 -16.15 -27.49
N ASN A 21 17.48 -16.48 -28.67
CA ASN A 21 18.08 -17.50 -29.54
C ASN A 21 19.02 -16.88 -30.60
N SER A 22 20.33 -17.02 -30.42
CA SER A 22 21.36 -16.50 -31.34
C SER A 22 21.28 -17.00 -32.78
N LYS A 23 20.66 -18.17 -32.99
CA LYS A 23 20.44 -18.77 -34.32
C LYS A 23 19.12 -18.34 -34.97
N ALA A 24 18.24 -17.63 -34.24
CA ALA A 24 16.95 -17.22 -34.77
C ALA A 24 17.09 -16.12 -35.84
N LYS A 25 16.26 -16.21 -36.88
CA LYS A 25 16.10 -15.13 -37.87
C LYS A 25 15.61 -13.87 -37.16
N PHE A 26 16.29 -12.75 -37.39
CA PHE A 26 16.10 -11.43 -36.75
C PHE A 26 16.67 -11.27 -35.33
N HIS A 27 17.40 -12.25 -34.79
CA HIS A 27 17.97 -12.17 -33.44
C HIS A 27 18.77 -10.86 -33.19
N LYS A 28 19.68 -10.51 -34.11
CA LYS A 28 20.51 -9.30 -33.98
C LYS A 28 19.66 -8.01 -33.91
N GLN A 29 18.60 -7.92 -34.70
CA GLN A 29 17.67 -6.80 -34.68
C GLN A 29 16.91 -6.73 -33.36
N PHE A 30 16.39 -7.85 -32.86
CA PHE A 30 15.70 -7.89 -31.57
C PHE A 30 16.62 -7.54 -30.40
N LYS A 31 17.88 -8.00 -30.43
CA LYS A 31 18.89 -7.56 -29.46
C LYS A 31 19.13 -6.06 -29.49
N LEU A 32 19.21 -5.46 -30.69
CA LEU A 32 19.33 -4.02 -30.83
C LEU A 32 18.11 -3.28 -30.25
N TYR A 33 16.90 -3.75 -30.54
CA TYR A 33 15.66 -3.19 -29.98
C TYR A 33 15.63 -3.28 -28.46
N GLN A 34 16.08 -4.41 -27.92
CA GLN A 34 16.22 -4.64 -26.48
C GLN A 34 17.13 -3.58 -25.85
N THR A 35 18.35 -3.45 -26.36
CA THR A 35 19.35 -2.51 -25.84
C THR A 35 18.86 -1.06 -25.89
N TRP A 36 18.16 -0.66 -26.95
CA TRP A 36 17.60 0.69 -27.02
C TRP A 36 16.45 0.92 -26.06
N ALA A 37 15.55 -0.05 -25.92
CA ALA A 37 14.45 0.03 -24.97
C ALA A 37 14.95 0.11 -23.53
N ASP A 38 15.93 -0.70 -23.16
CA ASP A 38 16.58 -0.68 -21.86
C ASP A 38 17.16 0.70 -21.54
N LYS A 39 17.91 1.28 -22.49
CA LYS A 39 18.49 2.61 -22.34
C LYS A 39 17.42 3.71 -22.19
N LEU A 40 16.35 3.64 -22.97
CA LEU A 40 15.24 4.59 -22.89
C LEU A 40 14.53 4.49 -21.54
N ALA A 41 14.25 3.27 -21.07
CA ALA A 41 13.62 3.02 -19.78
C ALA A 41 14.49 3.56 -18.63
N GLN A 42 15.79 3.21 -18.62
CA GLN A 42 16.75 3.69 -17.61
C GLN A 42 16.83 5.21 -17.59
N GLN A 43 16.90 5.86 -18.75
CA GLN A 43 16.94 7.32 -18.83
C GLN A 43 15.67 7.95 -18.26
N ARG A 44 14.50 7.37 -18.55
CA ARG A 44 13.20 7.88 -18.11
C ARG A 44 13.01 7.70 -16.60
N GLU A 45 13.45 6.58 -16.06
CA GLU A 45 13.47 6.32 -14.61
C GLU A 45 14.45 7.24 -13.88
N ALA A 46 15.65 7.46 -14.42
CA ALA A 46 16.62 8.41 -13.88
C ALA A 46 16.11 9.87 -13.88
N GLN A 47 15.20 10.19 -14.81
CA GLN A 47 14.48 11.47 -14.83
C GLN A 47 13.28 11.48 -13.86
N GLY A 48 13.05 10.43 -13.09
CA GLY A 48 11.98 10.37 -12.09
C GLY A 48 10.60 10.04 -12.66
N ALA A 49 10.51 9.37 -13.80
CA ALA A 49 9.24 8.86 -14.30
C ALA A 49 8.86 7.52 -13.64
N PHE A 50 7.57 7.32 -13.38
CA PHE A 50 7.04 6.09 -12.77
C PHE A 50 5.86 5.48 -13.54
N GLY A 51 5.41 6.08 -14.65
CA GLY A 51 4.42 5.47 -15.56
C GLY A 51 5.03 4.33 -16.37
N GLY A 52 5.04 3.11 -15.84
CA GLY A 52 5.61 1.92 -16.48
C GLY A 52 6.11 0.89 -15.47
N LEU A 53 6.99 -0.01 -15.93
CA LEU A 53 7.65 -0.96 -15.06
C LEU A 53 8.68 -0.21 -14.20
N LEU A 54 8.51 -0.26 -12.87
CA LEU A 54 9.54 0.21 -11.96
C LEU A 54 10.59 -0.89 -11.82
N SER A 55 11.82 -0.60 -12.25
CA SER A 55 12.88 -1.63 -12.38
C SER A 55 13.26 -2.25 -11.04
N LYS A 56 13.22 -1.45 -9.96
CA LYS A 56 13.60 -1.88 -8.60
C LYS A 56 12.52 -2.70 -7.88
N THR A 57 11.23 -2.45 -8.13
CA THR A 57 10.14 -3.16 -7.45
C THR A 57 9.51 -4.26 -8.31
N GLY A 58 9.77 -4.25 -9.63
CA GLY A 58 9.15 -5.18 -10.59
C GLY A 58 7.66 -4.91 -10.81
N VAL A 59 7.11 -3.84 -10.23
CA VAL A 59 5.69 -3.50 -10.31
C VAL A 59 5.43 -2.64 -11.54
N LEU A 60 4.41 -3.00 -12.30
CA LEU A 60 3.98 -2.28 -13.49
C LEU A 60 2.80 -1.36 -13.13
N PHE A 61 3.00 -0.06 -13.32
CA PHE A 61 1.94 0.94 -13.14
C PHE A 61 1.50 1.54 -14.48
N ASP A 62 0.22 1.87 -14.58
CA ASP A 62 -0.25 2.78 -15.63
C ASP A 62 0.03 4.26 -15.27
N GLU A 63 -0.28 5.17 -16.20
CA GLU A 63 -0.06 6.61 -16.00
C GLU A 63 -0.85 7.21 -14.84
N ASN A 64 -1.93 6.58 -14.37
CA ASN A 64 -2.75 7.05 -13.25
C ASN A 64 -2.42 6.33 -11.93
N GLY A 65 -1.36 5.50 -11.91
CA GLY A 65 -0.93 4.77 -10.71
C GLY A 65 -1.68 3.47 -10.44
N ASN A 66 -2.46 2.95 -11.40
CA ASN A 66 -3.08 1.63 -11.25
C ASN A 66 -2.04 0.53 -11.48
N VAL A 67 -2.02 -0.47 -10.60
CA VAL A 67 -1.16 -1.65 -10.77
C VAL A 67 -1.73 -2.51 -11.87
N LEU A 68 -0.90 -2.82 -12.86
CA LEU A 68 -1.22 -3.75 -13.93
C LEU A 68 -0.82 -5.16 -13.49
N THR A 69 -1.80 -5.96 -13.08
CA THR A 69 -1.59 -7.39 -12.78
C THR A 69 -1.46 -8.17 -14.08
N GLN A 70 -0.26 -8.70 -14.36
CA GLN A 70 -0.06 -9.69 -15.41
C GLN A 70 0.68 -10.89 -14.83
N ASP A 71 0.15 -12.09 -15.07
CA ASP A 71 0.78 -13.35 -14.64
C ASP A 71 2.16 -13.56 -15.29
N LYS A 72 2.37 -12.96 -16.47
CA LYS A 72 3.63 -12.99 -17.21
C LYS A 72 3.91 -11.64 -17.87
N PHE A 73 5.04 -11.05 -17.51
CA PHE A 73 5.60 -9.89 -18.20
C PHE A 73 6.65 -10.34 -19.23
N PHE A 74 6.51 -9.88 -20.47
CA PHE A 74 7.46 -10.14 -21.54
C PHE A 74 8.30 -8.90 -21.77
N HIS A 75 9.61 -9.06 -21.90
CA HIS A 75 10.51 -7.94 -22.12
C HIS A 75 10.17 -7.19 -23.43
N SER A 76 9.69 -7.91 -24.46
CA SER A 76 9.20 -7.29 -25.69
C SER A 76 8.01 -6.34 -25.51
N GLN A 77 7.26 -6.42 -24.40
CA GLN A 77 6.23 -5.41 -24.07
C GLN A 77 6.90 -4.08 -23.72
N MET A 78 7.97 -4.11 -22.93
CA MET A 78 8.79 -2.91 -22.61
C MET A 78 9.37 -2.30 -23.89
N ILE A 79 9.89 -3.15 -24.79
CA ILE A 79 10.41 -2.69 -26.09
C ILE A 79 9.36 -1.86 -26.84
N ILE A 80 8.16 -2.40 -27.01
CA ILE A 80 7.09 -1.67 -27.70
C ILE A 80 6.70 -0.41 -26.91
N GLN A 81 6.54 -0.50 -25.60
CA GLN A 81 6.16 0.64 -24.75
C GLN A 81 7.13 1.82 -24.93
N GLU A 82 8.44 1.61 -24.77
CA GLU A 82 9.42 2.69 -24.83
C GLU A 82 9.51 3.31 -26.23
N PHE A 83 9.42 2.50 -27.29
CA PHE A 83 9.35 3.06 -28.65
C PHE A 83 8.05 3.84 -28.91
N MET A 84 6.92 3.42 -28.35
CA MET A 84 5.67 4.18 -28.46
C MET A 84 5.74 5.49 -27.69
N ILE A 85 6.31 5.49 -26.48
CA ILE A 85 6.52 6.70 -25.67
C ILE A 85 7.44 7.67 -26.42
N LEU A 86 8.55 7.17 -26.97
CA LEU A 86 9.50 7.98 -27.74
C LEU A 86 8.83 8.65 -28.96
N ALA A 87 8.06 7.89 -29.74
CA ALA A 87 7.35 8.43 -30.90
C ALA A 87 6.30 9.48 -30.49
N ASN A 88 5.52 9.19 -29.45
CA ASN A 88 4.51 10.09 -28.90
C ASN A 88 5.13 11.40 -28.38
N ARG A 89 6.26 11.32 -27.66
CA ARG A 89 7.04 12.47 -27.18
C ARG A 89 7.57 13.29 -28.35
N ALA A 90 8.17 12.65 -29.34
CA ALA A 90 8.75 13.33 -30.50
C ALA A 90 7.69 14.13 -31.28
N VAL A 91 6.50 13.56 -31.46
CA VAL A 91 5.38 14.25 -32.10
C VAL A 91 4.87 15.42 -31.25
N ALA A 92 4.72 15.22 -29.93
CA ALA A 92 4.28 16.27 -29.02
C ALA A 92 5.25 17.45 -29.01
N GLN A 93 6.56 17.18 -28.95
CA GLN A 93 7.59 18.20 -29.01
C GLN A 93 7.57 18.93 -30.36
N TRP A 94 7.38 18.20 -31.47
CA TRP A 94 7.27 18.81 -32.80
C TRP A 94 6.08 19.77 -32.91
N PHE A 95 4.95 19.45 -32.27
CA PHE A 95 3.82 20.37 -32.17
C PHE A 95 4.17 21.60 -31.33
N ALA A 96 4.74 21.40 -30.14
CA ALA A 96 5.07 22.47 -29.20
C ALA A 96 6.08 23.46 -29.79
N ASP A 97 7.17 22.96 -30.38
CA ASP A 97 8.24 23.78 -30.99
C ASP A 97 7.75 24.68 -32.13
N ARG A 98 6.61 24.32 -32.74
CA ARG A 98 6.03 25.00 -33.91
C ARG A 98 4.72 25.70 -33.61
N ASP A 99 4.34 25.77 -32.34
CA ASP A 99 3.06 26.30 -31.88
C ASP A 99 1.86 25.74 -32.69
N ILE A 100 1.89 24.43 -32.93
CA ILE A 100 0.82 23.75 -33.66
C ILE A 100 -0.25 23.36 -32.65
N LEU A 101 -1.46 23.87 -32.89
CA LEU A 101 -2.65 23.47 -32.16
C LEU A 101 -2.92 21.97 -32.35
N ALA A 102 -2.74 21.17 -31.30
CA ALA A 102 -2.91 19.72 -31.33
C ALA A 102 -3.57 19.22 -30.04
N LEU A 103 -3.86 17.92 -29.95
CA LEU A 103 -4.35 17.32 -28.70
C LEU A 103 -3.19 16.72 -27.91
N TYR A 104 -2.93 17.29 -26.73
CA TYR A 104 -1.96 16.78 -25.77
C TYR A 104 -2.63 15.81 -24.79
N ARG A 105 -1.83 14.91 -24.22
CA ARG A 105 -2.23 14.00 -23.14
C ARG A 105 -1.59 14.53 -21.86
N ASN A 106 -2.32 15.39 -21.16
CA ASN A 106 -1.84 16.04 -19.95
C ASN A 106 -2.05 15.14 -18.74
N HIS A 107 -1.15 15.25 -17.77
CA HIS A 107 -1.27 14.55 -16.49
C HIS A 107 -0.61 15.37 -15.39
N THR A 108 -1.32 15.59 -14.29
CA THR A 108 -0.89 16.45 -13.18
C THR A 108 -0.99 15.71 -11.85
N ALA A 109 -0.21 16.16 -10.86
CA ALA A 109 -0.36 15.74 -9.48
C ALA A 109 -1.41 16.60 -8.74
N ARG A 110 -1.96 16.06 -7.65
CA ARG A 110 -2.80 16.80 -6.70
C ARG A 110 -1.92 17.68 -5.80
N ALA A 111 -2.51 18.72 -5.21
CA ALA A 111 -1.80 19.62 -4.31
C ALA A 111 -1.24 18.93 -3.04
N ILE A 112 -1.82 17.79 -2.65
CA ILE A 112 -1.37 16.97 -1.51
C ILE A 112 -0.23 16.01 -1.87
N ALA A 113 0.19 15.95 -3.13
CA ALA A 113 1.27 15.08 -3.54
C ALA A 113 2.61 15.62 -2.99
N PRO A 114 3.47 14.76 -2.44
CA PRO A 114 4.82 15.16 -2.05
C PRO A 114 5.64 15.54 -3.29
N GLU A 115 6.78 16.18 -3.04
CA GLU A 115 7.74 16.48 -4.10
C GLU A 115 8.20 15.21 -4.82
N ARG A 116 8.58 15.33 -6.10
CA ARG A 116 8.84 14.17 -6.97
C ARG A 116 9.87 13.22 -6.36
N GLU A 117 10.94 13.74 -5.76
CA GLU A 117 12.00 12.93 -5.17
C GLU A 117 11.49 12.09 -4.00
N GLU A 118 10.73 12.70 -3.08
CA GLU A 118 10.09 12.01 -1.96
C GLU A 118 9.06 10.99 -2.45
N LEU A 119 8.25 11.35 -3.46
CA LEU A 119 7.32 10.43 -4.11
C LEU A 119 8.06 9.20 -4.64
N MET A 120 9.13 9.40 -5.40
CA MET A 120 9.93 8.31 -5.97
C MET A 120 10.57 7.46 -4.87
N ASN A 121 11.14 8.08 -3.84
CA ASN A 121 11.69 7.36 -2.69
C ASN A 121 10.61 6.53 -2.00
N ALA A 122 9.41 7.06 -1.81
CA ALA A 122 8.29 6.33 -1.25
C ALA A 122 7.88 5.12 -2.12
N LEU A 123 7.88 5.27 -3.45
CA LEU A 123 7.60 4.16 -4.38
C LEU A 123 8.68 3.08 -4.36
N LEU A 124 9.95 3.45 -4.20
CA LEU A 124 11.08 2.53 -4.24
C LEU A 124 11.30 1.79 -2.91
N THR A 125 10.99 2.43 -1.79
CA THR A 125 11.14 1.86 -0.43
C THR A 125 9.93 1.03 0.00
N THR A 126 8.74 1.35 -0.52
CA THR A 126 7.52 0.62 -0.13
C THR A 126 7.48 -0.73 -0.86
N GLY A 127 7.81 -1.83 -0.19
CA GLY A 127 7.68 -3.18 -0.75
C GLY A 127 6.23 -3.65 -0.95
N ASN A 128 5.24 -2.91 -0.44
CA ASN A 128 3.82 -3.24 -0.52
C ASN A 128 3.13 -2.54 -1.71
N THR A 129 2.78 -3.33 -2.72
CA THR A 129 2.16 -2.83 -3.97
C THR A 129 0.77 -2.22 -3.77
N GLU A 130 0.03 -2.64 -2.74
CA GLU A 130 -1.30 -2.10 -2.42
C GLU A 130 -1.16 -0.71 -1.80
N LEU A 131 -0.24 -0.56 -0.85
CA LEU A 131 0.04 0.73 -0.22
C LEU A 131 0.56 1.75 -1.24
N ILE A 132 1.44 1.31 -2.17
CA ILE A 132 1.88 2.16 -3.28
C ILE A 132 0.68 2.63 -4.11
N ARG A 133 -0.21 1.70 -4.50
CA ARG A 133 -1.38 2.03 -5.31
C ARG A 133 -2.26 3.08 -4.62
N GLN A 134 -2.55 2.89 -3.34
CA GLN A 134 -3.36 3.83 -2.55
C GLN A 134 -2.71 5.22 -2.50
N LYS A 135 -1.40 5.28 -2.24
CA LYS A 135 -0.64 6.54 -2.24
C LYS A 135 -0.72 7.25 -3.61
N LEU A 136 -0.43 6.52 -4.69
CA LEU A 136 -0.49 7.09 -6.05
C LEU A 136 -1.90 7.58 -6.43
N GLN A 137 -2.95 6.83 -6.07
CA GLN A 137 -4.33 7.26 -6.32
C GLN A 137 -4.70 8.53 -5.54
N ASN A 138 -4.11 8.75 -4.38
CA ASN A 138 -4.28 9.97 -3.60
C ASN A 138 -3.47 11.14 -4.17
N TRP A 139 -2.30 10.88 -4.74
CA TRP A 139 -1.40 11.92 -5.26
C TRP A 139 -1.67 12.34 -6.70
N LEU A 140 -2.32 11.51 -7.52
CA LEU A 140 -2.45 11.76 -8.96
C LEU A 140 -3.86 12.21 -9.37
N ASN A 141 -3.91 13.09 -10.39
CA ASN A 141 -5.13 13.35 -11.14
C ASN A 141 -5.23 12.35 -12.31
N LYS A 142 -6.44 12.13 -12.83
CA LYS A 142 -6.58 11.36 -14.07
C LYS A 142 -5.96 12.14 -15.23
N ALA A 143 -5.21 11.46 -16.10
CA ALA A 143 -4.71 12.10 -17.32
C ALA A 143 -5.87 12.46 -18.27
N THR A 144 -5.80 13.64 -18.89
CA THR A 144 -6.86 14.23 -19.75
C THR A 144 -6.33 14.55 -21.16
N TYR A 145 -7.24 14.71 -22.12
CA TYR A 145 -6.89 15.25 -23.43
C TYR A 145 -7.29 16.72 -23.48
N GLU A 146 -6.36 17.58 -23.84
CA GLU A 146 -6.60 19.02 -23.94
C GLU A 146 -5.75 19.62 -25.06
N PRO A 147 -6.17 20.74 -25.67
CA PRO A 147 -5.35 21.41 -26.66
C PRO A 147 -4.33 22.39 -26.04
N THR A 148 -4.41 22.65 -24.73
CA THR A 148 -3.36 23.35 -23.97
C THR A 148 -2.27 22.36 -23.60
N LEU A 149 -1.02 22.74 -23.75
CA LEU A 149 0.10 21.94 -23.27
C LEU A 149 0.35 22.24 -21.79
N THR A 150 0.22 21.22 -20.94
CA THR A 150 0.51 21.30 -19.49
C THR A 150 1.69 20.42 -19.10
N GLY A 151 1.92 19.33 -19.84
CA GLY A 151 2.93 18.32 -19.53
C GLY A 151 2.33 17.05 -18.93
N HIS A 152 3.19 16.05 -18.72
CA HIS A 152 2.79 14.73 -18.25
C HIS A 152 3.63 14.31 -17.04
N PHE A 153 3.02 14.40 -15.86
CA PHE A 153 3.67 14.19 -14.59
C PHE A 153 4.27 12.78 -14.43
N ALA A 154 3.49 11.73 -14.66
CA ALA A 154 3.96 10.34 -14.46
C ALA A 154 5.07 9.92 -15.43
N LEU A 155 5.07 10.45 -16.66
CA LEU A 155 6.15 10.20 -17.63
C LEU A 155 7.34 11.15 -17.46
N ASN A 156 7.21 12.15 -16.61
CA ASN A 156 8.10 13.31 -16.49
C ASN A 156 8.46 13.94 -17.84
N LEU A 157 7.45 14.24 -18.66
CA LEU A 157 7.64 14.84 -19.97
C LEU A 157 6.99 16.23 -20.04
N PRO A 158 7.70 17.26 -20.54
CA PRO A 158 7.11 18.60 -20.71
C PRO A 158 6.06 18.63 -21.81
N ALA A 159 6.16 17.72 -22.79
CA ALA A 159 5.19 17.55 -23.86
C ALA A 159 4.94 16.07 -24.15
N TYR A 160 3.67 15.68 -24.16
CA TYR A 160 3.24 14.33 -24.51
C TYR A 160 1.88 14.34 -25.20
N CYS A 161 1.72 13.50 -26.21
CA CYS A 161 0.47 13.31 -26.94
C CYS A 161 0.36 11.86 -27.40
N HIS A 162 -0.86 11.38 -27.62
CA HIS A 162 -1.04 10.08 -28.25
C HIS A 162 -1.02 10.20 -29.78
N PHE A 163 -0.22 9.36 -30.43
CA PHE A 163 -0.06 9.32 -31.89
C PHE A 163 0.02 7.90 -32.47
N THR A 164 0.44 6.92 -31.69
CA THR A 164 0.81 5.58 -32.18
C THR A 164 -0.33 4.57 -32.33
N SER A 165 -1.59 4.96 -32.10
CA SER A 165 -2.75 4.03 -32.12
C SER A 165 -4.03 4.62 -32.75
N PRO A 166 -3.98 5.23 -33.95
CA PRO A 166 -5.14 5.88 -34.60
C PRO A 166 -6.30 4.94 -34.95
N ILE A 167 -6.07 3.63 -35.02
CA ILE A 167 -7.12 2.63 -35.29
C ILE A 167 -8.10 2.50 -34.11
N ARG A 168 -7.63 2.72 -32.88
CA ARG A 168 -8.38 2.44 -31.65
C ARG A 168 -8.52 3.65 -30.71
N ARG A 169 -7.96 4.81 -31.09
CA ARG A 169 -8.01 6.04 -30.31
C ARG A 169 -8.27 7.23 -31.22
N LEU A 170 -9.36 7.94 -30.95
CA LEU A 170 -9.73 9.16 -31.66
C LEU A 170 -8.70 10.30 -31.53
N PRO A 171 -8.08 10.58 -30.36
CA PRO A 171 -7.02 11.58 -30.24
C PRO A 171 -5.87 11.38 -31.22
N ASP A 172 -5.39 10.14 -31.37
CA ASP A 172 -4.34 9.80 -32.32
C ASP A 172 -4.77 10.10 -33.75
N LEU A 173 -6.00 9.75 -34.15
CA LEU A 173 -6.52 10.05 -35.48
C LEU A 173 -6.59 11.57 -35.74
N ILE A 174 -6.99 12.35 -34.74
CA ILE A 174 -7.02 13.82 -34.81
C ILE A 174 -5.60 14.35 -35.02
N ASN A 175 -4.64 13.92 -34.20
CA ASN A 175 -3.24 14.32 -34.32
C ASN A 175 -2.62 13.90 -35.67
N HIS A 176 -2.97 12.73 -36.21
CA HIS A 176 -2.58 12.32 -37.58
C HIS A 176 -3.10 13.28 -38.64
N ARG A 177 -4.37 13.71 -38.56
CA ARG A 177 -4.96 14.67 -39.50
C ARG A 177 -4.26 16.03 -39.43
N ILE A 178 -3.93 16.48 -38.23
CA ILE A 178 -3.20 17.75 -37.99
C ILE A 178 -1.80 17.69 -38.60
N ILE A 179 -1.03 16.64 -38.34
CA ILE A 179 0.30 16.45 -38.92
C ILE A 179 0.22 16.42 -40.45
N LYS A 180 -0.70 15.66 -41.03
CA LYS A 180 -0.87 15.58 -42.48
C LYS A 180 -1.20 16.95 -43.07
N ALA A 181 -2.14 17.68 -42.48
CA ALA A 181 -2.49 19.01 -42.96
C ALA A 181 -1.26 19.94 -42.97
N LYS A 182 -0.47 19.93 -41.88
CA LYS A 182 0.74 20.74 -41.76
C LYS A 182 1.83 20.34 -42.76
N ILE A 183 2.11 19.05 -42.94
CA ILE A 183 3.12 18.55 -43.89
C ILE A 183 2.76 18.90 -45.33
N HIS A 184 1.48 18.88 -45.70
CA HIS A 184 1.02 19.23 -47.04
C HIS A 184 0.75 20.73 -47.24
N GLY A 185 1.09 21.59 -46.28
CA GLY A 185 0.83 23.02 -46.37
C GLY A 185 -0.67 23.38 -46.47
N LYS A 186 -1.55 22.51 -45.99
CA LYS A 186 -3.00 22.73 -45.97
C LYS A 186 -3.40 23.56 -44.75
N ARG A 187 -4.59 24.16 -44.80
CA ARG A 187 -5.18 24.84 -43.64
C ARG A 187 -5.35 23.87 -42.47
N HIS A 188 -5.23 24.39 -41.26
CA HIS A 188 -5.44 23.60 -40.05
C HIS A 188 -6.85 22.98 -40.05
N PRO A 189 -7.00 21.67 -39.79
CA PRO A 189 -8.28 20.97 -39.97
C PRO A 189 -9.30 21.27 -38.88
N TYR A 190 -8.86 21.86 -37.76
CA TYR A 190 -9.69 22.13 -36.59
C TYR A 190 -9.49 23.54 -36.04
N LYS A 191 -10.51 24.17 -35.49
CA LYS A 191 -10.40 25.34 -34.64
C LYS A 191 -10.20 24.93 -33.18
N ARG A 192 -9.72 25.86 -32.35
CA ARG A 192 -9.54 25.66 -30.90
C ARG A 192 -10.82 25.11 -30.24
N ASN A 193 -11.95 25.81 -30.44
CA ASN A 193 -13.24 25.43 -29.86
C ASN A 193 -13.71 24.03 -30.31
N GLU A 194 -13.40 23.62 -31.55
CA GLU A 194 -13.76 22.28 -32.04
C GLU A 194 -12.93 21.20 -31.34
N LEU A 195 -11.63 21.45 -31.12
CA LEU A 195 -10.79 20.55 -30.34
C LEU A 195 -11.22 20.46 -28.88
N ASP A 196 -11.61 21.59 -28.27
CA ASP A 196 -12.12 21.60 -26.89
C ASP A 196 -13.41 20.77 -26.76
N GLN A 197 -14.33 20.88 -27.73
CA GLN A 197 -15.54 20.05 -27.78
C GLN A 197 -15.22 18.56 -27.96
N LEU A 198 -14.28 18.24 -28.85
CA LEU A 198 -13.82 16.85 -29.06
C LEU A 198 -13.18 16.28 -27.79
N CYS A 199 -12.39 17.07 -27.05
CA CYS A 199 -11.81 16.65 -25.78
C CYS A 199 -12.87 16.30 -24.75
N LYS A 200 -13.90 17.14 -24.61
CA LYS A 200 -15.06 16.86 -23.72
C LYS A 200 -15.75 15.56 -24.10
N TYR A 201 -16.05 15.38 -25.39
CA TYR A 201 -16.66 14.14 -25.89
C TYR A 201 -15.80 12.90 -25.60
N ILE A 202 -14.48 12.98 -25.85
CA ILE A 202 -13.54 11.88 -25.56
C ILE A 202 -13.55 11.54 -24.07
N GLY A 203 -13.59 12.56 -23.19
CA GLY A 203 -13.72 12.38 -21.75
C GLY A 203 -15.00 11.64 -21.35
N THR A 204 -16.15 12.09 -21.85
CA THR A 204 -17.46 11.45 -21.58
C THR A 204 -17.49 10.00 -22.03
N VAL A 205 -17.01 9.69 -23.24
CA VAL A 205 -16.96 8.32 -23.74
C VAL A 205 -16.02 7.45 -22.90
N ALA A 206 -14.87 7.99 -22.48
CA ALA A 206 -13.93 7.25 -21.63
C ALA A 206 -14.53 6.92 -20.25
N GLU A 207 -15.36 7.81 -19.70
CA GLU A 207 -16.08 7.58 -18.45
C GLU A 207 -17.14 6.48 -18.59
N ILE A 208 -17.98 6.54 -19.63
CA ILE A 208 -18.99 5.50 -19.93
C ILE A 208 -18.32 4.13 -20.09
N LEU A 209 -17.28 4.04 -20.92
CA LEU A 209 -16.52 2.79 -21.11
C LEU A 209 -15.77 2.35 -19.84
N GLY A 210 -15.47 3.27 -18.91
CA GLY A 210 -14.95 2.95 -17.59
C GLY A 210 -16.00 2.24 -16.75
N GLN A 211 -17.19 2.84 -16.62
CA GLN A 211 -18.31 2.30 -15.86
C GLN A 211 -18.76 0.92 -16.39
N GLU A 212 -18.85 0.75 -17.72
CA GLU A 212 -19.20 -0.54 -18.33
C GLU A 212 -18.18 -1.63 -18.01
N ARG A 213 -16.87 -1.30 -18.00
CA ARG A 213 -15.81 -2.25 -17.63
C ARG A 213 -15.92 -2.64 -16.17
N GLU A 214 -16.08 -1.67 -15.27
CA GLU A 214 -16.26 -1.93 -13.83
C GLU A 214 -17.48 -2.81 -13.57
N GLU A 215 -18.61 -2.54 -14.24
CA GLU A 215 -19.82 -3.36 -14.12
C GLU A 215 -19.60 -4.78 -14.67
N HIS A 216 -18.94 -4.93 -15.82
CA HIS A 216 -18.61 -6.24 -16.37
C HIS A 216 -17.69 -7.05 -15.43
N HIS A 217 -16.67 -6.41 -14.86
CA HIS A 217 -15.81 -7.04 -13.85
C HIS A 217 -16.60 -7.46 -12.62
N ARG A 218 -17.48 -6.59 -12.10
CA ARG A 218 -18.37 -6.91 -10.97
C ARG A 218 -19.25 -8.12 -11.27
N LYS A 219 -19.90 -8.17 -12.43
CA LYS A 219 -20.74 -9.31 -12.86
C LYS A 219 -19.94 -10.60 -12.95
N ARG A 220 -18.73 -10.54 -13.52
CA ARG A 220 -17.85 -11.72 -13.63
C ARG A 220 -17.43 -12.25 -12.26
N THR A 221 -17.03 -11.37 -11.35
CA THR A 221 -16.68 -11.74 -9.97
C THR A 221 -17.88 -12.35 -9.25
N GLN A 222 -19.08 -11.76 -9.41
CA GLN A 222 -20.31 -12.30 -8.83
C GLN A 222 -20.65 -13.69 -9.37
N GLN A 223 -20.50 -13.92 -10.68
CA GLN A 223 -20.70 -15.25 -11.27
C GLN A 223 -19.68 -16.28 -10.77
N GLN A 224 -18.42 -15.88 -10.59
CA GLN A 224 -17.38 -16.74 -10.01
C GLN A 224 -17.73 -17.12 -8.58
N PHE A 225 -18.16 -16.14 -7.77
CA PHE A 225 -18.64 -16.36 -6.41
C PHE A 225 -19.85 -17.30 -6.37
N SER A 226 -20.88 -17.06 -7.20
CA SER A 226 -22.05 -17.94 -7.27
C SER A 226 -21.68 -19.37 -7.62
N ARG A 227 -20.69 -19.59 -8.50
CA ARG A 227 -20.20 -20.95 -8.81
C ARG A 227 -19.47 -21.59 -7.64
N GLN A 228 -18.69 -20.83 -6.89
CA GLN A 228 -17.99 -21.34 -5.70
C GLN A 228 -18.99 -21.77 -4.62
N LEU A 229 -20.09 -21.01 -4.42
CA LEU A 229 -21.15 -21.37 -3.48
C LEU A 229 -21.87 -22.69 -3.80
N LEU A 230 -21.89 -23.11 -5.06
CA LEU A 230 -22.52 -24.39 -5.47
C LEU A 230 -21.68 -25.62 -5.10
N ASN A 231 -20.44 -25.43 -4.62
CA ASN A 231 -19.54 -26.52 -4.29
C ASN A 231 -18.89 -26.30 -2.90
N PRO A 232 -19.50 -26.81 -1.81
CA PRO A 232 -18.98 -26.69 -0.45
C PRO A 232 -17.57 -27.26 -0.26
N GLU A 233 -17.24 -28.38 -0.91
CA GLU A 233 -15.91 -28.98 -0.84
C GLU A 233 -14.84 -28.06 -1.46
N ALA A 234 -15.19 -27.38 -2.55
CA ALA A 234 -14.30 -26.42 -3.18
C ALA A 234 -14.06 -25.18 -2.30
N LEU A 235 -15.08 -24.73 -1.55
CA LEU A 235 -14.96 -23.61 -0.60
C LEU A 235 -14.01 -23.93 0.56
N GLU A 236 -14.09 -25.15 1.11
CA GLU A 236 -13.19 -25.60 2.17
C GLU A 236 -11.73 -25.68 1.72
N ALA A 237 -11.49 -26.05 0.46
CA ALA A 237 -10.17 -26.17 -0.13
C ALA A 237 -9.56 -24.85 -0.62
N LEU A 238 -10.28 -23.72 -0.54
CA LEU A 238 -9.78 -22.44 -1.05
C LEU A 238 -8.52 -21.96 -0.29
N PRO A 239 -7.57 -21.33 -1.00
CA PRO A 239 -6.51 -20.55 -0.35
C PRO A 239 -7.11 -19.45 0.54
N GLU A 240 -6.45 -19.12 1.65
CA GLU A 240 -6.93 -18.12 2.63
C GLU A 240 -7.35 -16.81 1.97
N LYS A 241 -6.50 -16.25 1.10
CA LYS A 241 -6.77 -15.00 0.39
C LYS A 241 -8.02 -15.07 -0.50
N GLU A 242 -8.28 -16.20 -1.13
CA GLU A 242 -9.49 -16.38 -1.94
C GLU A 242 -10.72 -16.51 -1.05
N PHE A 243 -10.62 -17.26 0.04
CA PHE A 243 -11.68 -17.40 1.03
C PHE A 243 -12.07 -16.04 1.64
N THR A 244 -11.09 -15.20 2.01
CA THR A 244 -11.34 -13.83 2.49
C THR A 244 -12.15 -13.00 1.49
N ASN A 245 -11.85 -13.12 0.19
CA ASN A 245 -12.61 -12.40 -0.84
C ASN A 245 -14.05 -12.91 -0.95
N VAL A 246 -14.24 -14.23 -0.86
CA VAL A 246 -15.56 -14.86 -0.85
C VAL A 246 -16.35 -14.39 0.37
N LEU A 247 -15.74 -14.35 1.56
CA LEU A 247 -16.36 -13.89 2.79
C LEU A 247 -16.72 -12.40 2.75
N LYS A 248 -15.86 -11.53 2.23
CA LYS A 248 -16.18 -10.11 2.01
C LYS A 248 -17.39 -9.94 1.08
N HIS A 249 -17.43 -10.73 0.01
CA HIS A 249 -18.52 -10.67 -0.97
C HIS A 249 -19.84 -11.16 -0.38
N SER A 250 -19.81 -12.22 0.44
CA SER A 250 -21.02 -12.76 1.07
C SER A 250 -21.65 -11.76 2.03
N PHE A 251 -20.85 -11.05 2.84
CA PHE A 251 -21.37 -9.97 3.70
C PHE A 251 -21.87 -8.76 2.92
N ARG A 252 -21.15 -8.34 1.87
CA ARG A 252 -21.57 -7.19 1.04
C ARG A 252 -22.92 -7.41 0.36
N ASP A 253 -23.16 -8.64 -0.12
CA ASP A 253 -24.38 -9.00 -0.83
C ASP A 253 -25.47 -9.56 0.11
N ASN A 254 -25.29 -9.49 1.44
CA ASN A 254 -26.18 -10.05 2.47
C ASN A 254 -26.51 -11.55 2.24
N ASN A 255 -25.56 -12.31 1.73
CA ASN A 255 -25.70 -13.72 1.37
C ASN A 255 -24.67 -14.60 2.13
N PHE A 256 -24.61 -14.43 3.45
CA PHE A 256 -23.67 -15.16 4.32
C PHE A 256 -24.12 -16.60 4.63
N ALA A 257 -25.42 -16.88 4.65
CA ALA A 257 -25.96 -18.19 5.02
C ALA A 257 -25.30 -19.39 4.29
N PRO A 258 -25.03 -19.34 2.96
CA PRO A 258 -24.43 -20.47 2.25
C PRO A 258 -22.97 -20.77 2.59
N ILE A 259 -22.23 -19.79 3.14
CA ILE A 259 -20.82 -19.96 3.51
C ILE A 259 -20.63 -20.15 5.03
N ARG A 260 -21.70 -20.01 5.81
CA ARG A 260 -21.67 -20.04 7.27
C ARG A 260 -20.98 -21.29 7.80
N ASP A 261 -21.44 -22.46 7.37
CA ASP A 261 -20.93 -23.74 7.88
C ASP A 261 -19.46 -23.95 7.49
N THR A 262 -19.07 -23.54 6.28
CA THR A 262 -17.67 -23.58 5.86
C THR A 262 -16.80 -22.60 6.66
N ALA A 263 -17.30 -21.41 6.99
CA ALA A 263 -16.58 -20.46 7.82
C ALA A 263 -16.33 -21.03 9.23
N ILE A 264 -17.33 -21.67 9.83
CA ILE A 264 -17.19 -22.36 11.13
C ILE A 264 -16.20 -23.53 11.01
N ALA A 265 -16.30 -24.35 9.97
CA ALA A 265 -15.39 -25.47 9.74
C ALA A 265 -13.92 -25.00 9.63
N ARG A 266 -13.67 -23.90 8.89
CA ARG A 266 -12.34 -23.31 8.76
C ARG A 266 -11.85 -22.63 10.04
N LEU A 267 -12.75 -22.00 10.79
CA LEU A 267 -12.45 -21.43 12.11
C LEU A 267 -11.92 -22.52 13.05
N ASN A 268 -12.66 -23.62 13.19
CA ASN A 268 -12.29 -24.76 14.03
C ASN A 268 -10.98 -25.45 13.59
N GLN A 269 -10.58 -25.28 12.33
CA GLN A 269 -9.32 -25.80 11.79
C GLN A 269 -8.16 -24.80 11.89
N GLY A 270 -8.40 -23.58 12.39
CA GLY A 270 -7.40 -22.50 12.43
C GLY A 270 -6.93 -22.05 11.04
N LYS A 271 -7.77 -22.19 10.00
CA LYS A 271 -7.46 -21.88 8.59
C LYS A 271 -8.02 -20.53 8.11
N LEU A 272 -8.39 -19.67 9.06
CA LEU A 272 -8.90 -18.34 8.79
C LEU A 272 -7.80 -17.31 8.99
N ALA A 273 -7.72 -16.34 8.08
CA ALA A 273 -6.84 -15.20 8.28
C ALA A 273 -7.41 -14.28 9.37
N VAL A 274 -6.55 -13.48 10.01
CA VAL A 274 -6.98 -12.47 11.02
C VAL A 274 -8.07 -11.53 10.46
N GLN A 275 -8.00 -11.22 9.16
CA GLN A 275 -9.04 -10.44 8.48
C GLN A 275 -10.39 -11.15 8.44
N ASP A 276 -10.42 -12.47 8.30
CA ASP A 276 -11.66 -13.24 8.32
C ASP A 276 -12.26 -13.25 9.73
N LEU A 277 -11.43 -13.38 10.76
CA LEU A 277 -11.85 -13.28 12.17
C LEU A 277 -12.52 -11.92 12.43
N PHE A 278 -11.88 -10.83 11.99
CA PHE A 278 -12.48 -9.48 12.07
C PHE A 278 -13.85 -9.41 11.37
N LEU A 279 -13.95 -9.90 10.12
CA LEU A 279 -15.21 -9.85 9.36
C LEU A 279 -16.33 -10.63 10.05
N LEU A 280 -16.02 -11.83 10.55
CA LEU A 280 -16.97 -12.68 11.28
C LEU A 280 -17.37 -12.07 12.63
N LEU A 281 -16.43 -11.43 13.35
CA LEU A 281 -16.70 -10.79 14.63
C LEU A 281 -17.64 -9.59 14.49
N ILE A 282 -17.46 -8.77 13.45
CA ILE A 282 -18.26 -7.55 13.25
C ILE A 282 -19.59 -7.82 12.56
N ARG A 283 -19.60 -8.70 11.55
CA ARG A 283 -20.77 -8.88 10.65
C ARG A 283 -21.45 -10.24 10.78
N GLY A 284 -20.85 -11.20 11.48
CA GLY A 284 -21.43 -12.52 11.72
C GLY A 284 -22.62 -12.48 12.69
N ASP A 285 -23.32 -13.60 12.79
CA ASP A 285 -24.34 -13.86 13.81
C ASP A 285 -23.71 -14.14 15.18
N ASP A 286 -24.53 -14.07 16.24
CA ASP A 286 -24.07 -14.14 17.63
C ASP A 286 -23.28 -15.45 17.92
N ASP A 287 -23.73 -16.59 17.40
CA ASP A 287 -23.05 -17.88 17.56
C ASP A 287 -21.64 -17.87 16.99
N ILE A 288 -21.47 -17.30 15.78
CA ILE A 288 -20.17 -17.17 15.15
C ILE A 288 -19.29 -16.18 15.90
N ARG A 289 -19.84 -15.04 16.36
CA ARG A 289 -19.06 -14.06 17.13
C ARG A 289 -18.46 -14.71 18.37
N GLN A 290 -19.25 -15.49 19.10
CA GLN A 290 -18.77 -16.22 20.29
C GLN A 290 -17.72 -17.27 19.92
N SER A 291 -17.90 -17.97 18.80
CA SER A 291 -16.91 -18.95 18.31
C SER A 291 -15.57 -18.27 17.96
N VAL A 292 -15.62 -17.10 17.31
CA VAL A 292 -14.44 -16.31 16.95
C VAL A 292 -13.74 -15.79 18.19
N LEU A 293 -14.47 -15.30 19.20
CA LEU A 293 -13.89 -14.92 20.50
C LEU A 293 -13.19 -16.11 21.16
N GLY A 294 -13.73 -17.32 21.04
CA GLY A 294 -13.09 -18.56 21.46
C GLY A 294 -11.72 -18.79 20.81
N GLU A 295 -11.61 -18.59 19.48
CA GLU A 295 -10.34 -18.72 18.77
C GLU A 295 -9.33 -17.62 19.16
N ILE A 296 -9.79 -16.37 19.33
CA ILE A 296 -8.90 -15.26 19.73
C ILE A 296 -8.41 -15.45 21.18
N LYS A 297 -9.17 -16.13 22.06
CA LYS A 297 -8.70 -16.51 23.41
C LYS A 297 -7.47 -17.41 23.37
N GLU A 298 -7.42 -18.34 22.41
CA GLU A 298 -6.27 -19.23 22.22
C GLU A 298 -5.06 -18.49 21.62
N LYS A 299 -5.30 -17.39 20.88
CA LYS A 299 -4.27 -16.53 20.27
C LYS A 299 -4.50 -15.03 20.55
N PRO A 300 -4.29 -14.55 21.79
CA PRO A 300 -4.55 -13.16 22.16
C PRO A 300 -3.75 -12.12 21.37
N GLU A 301 -2.62 -12.52 20.76
CA GLU A 301 -1.80 -11.69 19.88
C GLU A 301 -2.51 -11.16 18.63
N ASP A 302 -3.60 -11.80 18.20
CA ASP A 302 -4.38 -11.34 17.04
C ASP A 302 -5.31 -10.16 17.40
N ALA A 303 -5.67 -10.00 18.68
CA ALA A 303 -6.64 -9.00 19.13
C ALA A 303 -6.27 -7.54 18.78
N PRO A 304 -5.02 -7.07 18.98
CA PRO A 304 -4.62 -5.73 18.56
C PRO A 304 -4.77 -5.50 17.04
N SER A 305 -4.46 -6.53 16.23
CA SER A 305 -4.60 -6.46 14.77
C SER A 305 -6.05 -6.35 14.34
N ILE A 306 -6.96 -7.06 15.02
CA ILE A 306 -8.41 -6.96 14.79
C ILE A 306 -8.90 -5.54 15.14
N ILE A 307 -8.43 -4.95 16.23
CA ILE A 307 -8.80 -3.57 16.59
C ILE A 307 -8.31 -2.58 15.53
N ALA A 308 -7.06 -2.71 15.10
CA ALA A 308 -6.49 -1.88 14.04
C ALA A 308 -7.25 -2.02 12.71
N MET A 309 -7.75 -3.21 12.39
CA MET A 309 -8.62 -3.40 11.22
C MET A 309 -9.96 -2.67 11.38
N GLY A 310 -10.53 -2.65 12.58
CA GLY A 310 -11.74 -1.89 12.90
C GLY A 310 -11.58 -0.38 12.69
N LEU A 311 -10.49 0.22 13.19
CA LEU A 311 -10.18 1.65 12.96
C LEU A 311 -10.10 2.03 11.48
N ASN A 312 -9.66 1.09 10.63
CA ASN A 312 -9.51 1.34 9.19
C ASN A 312 -10.80 1.08 8.38
N GLN A 313 -11.69 0.22 8.87
CA GLN A 313 -12.83 -0.30 8.09
C GLN A 313 -14.19 0.13 8.64
N GLU A 314 -14.31 0.41 9.94
CA GLU A 314 -15.55 0.80 10.58
C GLU A 314 -15.61 2.32 10.74
N PRO A 315 -16.58 3.02 10.11
CA PRO A 315 -16.63 4.49 10.10
C PRO A 315 -16.76 5.14 11.48
N THR A 316 -17.22 4.38 12.47
CA THR A 316 -17.45 4.86 13.82
C THR A 316 -16.21 4.74 14.70
N TRP A 317 -15.22 3.92 14.33
CA TRP A 317 -14.01 3.71 15.12
C TRP A 317 -12.95 4.74 14.70
N GLU A 318 -12.49 5.55 15.65
CA GLU A 318 -11.70 6.75 15.34
C GLU A 318 -10.25 6.66 15.81
N ASP A 319 -10.04 6.15 17.03
CA ASP A 319 -8.72 6.12 17.67
C ASP A 319 -8.61 4.96 18.67
N PHE A 320 -7.39 4.58 19.01
CA PHE A 320 -7.08 3.49 19.92
C PHE A 320 -5.87 3.80 20.78
N ASP A 321 -6.02 3.63 22.10
CA ASP A 321 -4.94 3.82 23.07
C ASP A 321 -5.02 2.79 24.22
N TYR A 322 -3.96 2.75 25.01
CA TYR A 322 -3.86 1.94 26.22
C TYR A 322 -3.91 2.81 27.47
N LEU A 323 -4.80 2.47 28.40
CA LEU A 323 -4.75 3.01 29.75
C LEU A 323 -3.84 2.12 30.60
N GLU A 324 -2.69 2.65 31.03
CA GLU A 324 -1.70 1.92 31.84
C GLU A 324 -1.81 2.31 33.32
N GLU A 325 -1.82 1.32 34.21
CA GLU A 325 -1.53 1.50 35.63
C GLU A 325 -0.43 0.51 36.06
N THR A 326 0.48 0.93 36.92
CA THR A 326 1.54 0.06 37.45
C THR A 326 1.29 -0.21 38.92
N GLN A 327 1.12 -1.49 39.28
CA GLN A 327 1.03 -1.92 40.68
C GLN A 327 1.95 -3.13 40.91
N GLY A 328 3.02 -2.91 41.67
CA GLY A 328 4.00 -3.96 42.01
C GLY A 328 4.70 -4.53 40.77
N ALA A 329 4.73 -5.86 40.64
CA ALA A 329 5.42 -6.57 39.56
C ALA A 329 4.54 -6.86 38.32
N ASN A 330 3.27 -6.43 38.32
CA ASN A 330 2.32 -6.74 37.27
C ASN A 330 1.99 -5.50 36.44
N PHE A 331 1.92 -5.67 35.11
CA PHE A 331 1.46 -4.63 34.19
C PHE A 331 -0.06 -4.71 34.04
N ILE A 332 -0.75 -3.59 34.27
CA ILE A 332 -2.21 -3.51 34.27
C ILE A 332 -2.63 -2.59 33.13
N PHE A 333 -3.46 -3.13 32.22
CA PHE A 333 -3.89 -2.43 31.02
C PHE A 333 -5.39 -2.50 30.79
N TRP A 334 -5.91 -1.42 30.24
CA TRP A 334 -7.17 -1.41 29.50
C TRP A 334 -6.91 -0.98 28.07
N ALA A 335 -7.64 -1.59 27.14
CA ALA A 335 -7.76 -1.07 25.77
C ALA A 335 -8.86 -0.01 25.75
N GLN A 336 -8.60 1.13 25.13
CA GLN A 336 -9.55 2.20 24.93
C GLN A 336 -9.70 2.44 23.43
N VAL A 337 -10.92 2.38 22.93
CA VAL A 337 -11.23 2.70 21.53
C VAL A 337 -12.23 3.84 21.50
N MET A 338 -11.98 4.83 20.66
CA MET A 338 -12.92 5.92 20.39
C MET A 338 -13.96 5.46 19.38
N ILE A 339 -15.23 5.40 19.80
CA ILE A 339 -16.36 5.06 18.93
C ILE A 339 -17.34 6.25 18.91
N GLY A 340 -17.56 6.85 17.73
CA GLY A 340 -18.49 7.97 17.57
C GLY A 340 -18.16 9.16 18.48
N LYS A 341 -16.87 9.51 18.56
CA LYS A 341 -16.29 10.55 19.43
C LYS A 341 -16.37 10.29 20.94
N GLN A 342 -16.71 9.09 21.37
CA GLN A 342 -16.74 8.73 22.79
C GLN A 342 -15.75 7.60 23.09
N PRO A 343 -14.95 7.69 24.16
CA PRO A 343 -14.04 6.63 24.56
C PRO A 343 -14.81 5.48 25.22
N PHE A 344 -14.49 4.25 24.83
CA PHE A 344 -15.03 3.04 25.45
C PHE A 344 -13.91 2.09 25.87
N THR A 345 -14.07 1.49 27.05
CA THR A 345 -13.13 0.55 27.70
C THR A 345 -13.89 -0.57 28.41
N THR A 346 -13.17 -1.54 28.98
CA THR A 346 -13.72 -2.56 29.88
C THR A 346 -13.75 -2.08 31.34
N VAL A 347 -14.62 -2.72 32.15
CA VAL A 347 -14.68 -2.48 33.61
C VAL A 347 -13.38 -2.96 34.28
N HIS A 348 -13.01 -4.22 34.03
CA HIS A 348 -11.84 -4.84 34.63
C HIS A 348 -10.61 -4.73 33.72
N PRO A 349 -9.41 -4.54 34.30
CA PRO A 349 -8.17 -4.56 33.53
C PRO A 349 -7.72 -5.96 33.16
N ALA A 350 -6.88 -6.05 32.13
CA ALA A 350 -5.99 -7.18 31.95
C ALA A 350 -4.73 -7.01 32.79
N GLN A 351 -4.23 -8.12 33.34
CA GLN A 351 -3.05 -8.13 34.20
C GLN A 351 -2.13 -9.31 33.83
N ASP A 352 -0.85 -9.02 33.56
CA ASP A 352 0.18 -10.03 33.33
C ASP A 352 1.56 -9.50 33.76
N GLN A 353 2.49 -10.41 34.03
CA GLN A 353 3.90 -10.08 34.35
C GLN A 353 4.65 -9.53 33.13
N LYS A 354 4.20 -9.82 31.90
CA LYS A 354 4.76 -9.30 30.66
C LYS A 354 3.88 -8.19 30.10
N LYS A 355 4.48 -7.00 29.91
CA LYS A 355 3.81 -5.80 29.37
C LYS A 355 3.02 -6.08 28.08
N GLN A 356 3.65 -6.72 27.10
CA GLN A 356 3.02 -7.02 25.81
C GLN A 356 1.84 -7.99 25.93
N ARG A 357 1.96 -9.01 26.79
CA ARG A 357 0.92 -10.00 27.00
C ARG A 357 -0.29 -9.39 27.70
N SER A 358 -0.06 -8.51 28.68
CA SER A 358 -1.12 -7.75 29.32
C SER A 358 -1.87 -6.85 28.32
N ARG A 359 -1.16 -6.20 27.38
CA ARG A 359 -1.78 -5.44 26.28
C ARG A 359 -2.65 -6.30 25.36
N HIS A 360 -2.16 -7.48 24.96
CA HIS A 360 -2.93 -8.42 24.13
C HIS A 360 -4.23 -8.84 24.83
N PHE A 361 -4.15 -9.20 26.12
CA PHE A 361 -5.33 -9.54 26.92
C PHE A 361 -6.28 -8.36 27.11
N ALA A 362 -5.77 -7.13 27.23
CA ALA A 362 -6.61 -5.94 27.30
C ALA A 362 -7.41 -5.72 25.99
N CYS A 363 -6.77 -5.92 24.84
CA CYS A 363 -7.45 -5.88 23.53
C CYS A 363 -8.50 -7.00 23.41
N LEU A 364 -8.19 -8.22 23.84
CA LEU A 364 -9.13 -9.34 23.84
C LEU A 364 -10.36 -9.02 24.72
N ALA A 365 -10.15 -8.57 25.95
CA ALA A 365 -11.23 -8.22 26.87
C ALA A 365 -12.13 -7.11 26.29
N TRP A 366 -11.53 -6.15 25.58
CA TRP A 366 -12.28 -5.10 24.90
C TRP A 366 -13.14 -5.66 23.75
N LEU A 367 -12.60 -6.58 22.93
CA LEU A 367 -13.37 -7.23 21.87
C LEU A 367 -14.53 -8.06 22.42
N GLU A 368 -14.33 -8.76 23.54
CA GLU A 368 -15.41 -9.50 24.23
C GLU A 368 -16.52 -8.54 24.70
N ALA A 369 -16.14 -7.46 25.39
CA ALA A 369 -17.09 -6.46 25.86
C ALA A 369 -17.82 -5.76 24.70
N PHE A 370 -17.13 -5.52 23.57
CA PHE A 370 -17.74 -4.95 22.37
C PHE A 370 -18.82 -5.88 21.80
N VAL A 371 -18.53 -7.18 21.67
CA VAL A 371 -19.50 -8.17 21.16
C VAL A 371 -20.70 -8.32 22.10
N ASN A 372 -20.46 -8.31 23.42
CA ASN A 372 -21.52 -8.50 24.42
C ASN A 372 -22.30 -7.20 24.72
N GLY A 373 -21.85 -6.04 24.23
CA GLY A 373 -22.47 -4.74 24.55
C GLY A 373 -22.20 -4.27 25.98
N GLU A 374 -21.06 -4.67 26.56
CA GLU A 374 -20.66 -4.44 27.95
C GLU A 374 -19.57 -3.36 28.09
N LEU A 375 -19.31 -2.61 27.02
CA LEU A 375 -18.33 -1.51 27.04
C LEU A 375 -18.81 -0.38 27.96
N VAL A 376 -17.87 0.17 28.73
CA VAL A 376 -18.11 1.25 29.68
C VAL A 376 -17.25 2.47 29.37
N ALA A 377 -17.65 3.62 29.91
CA ALA A 377 -16.84 4.83 29.83
C ALA A 377 -15.58 4.72 30.72
N PRO A 378 -14.47 5.40 30.41
CA PRO A 378 -13.21 5.30 31.16
C PRO A 378 -13.29 5.67 32.64
N GLU A 379 -14.31 6.44 33.03
CA GLU A 379 -14.57 6.84 34.41
C GLU A 379 -15.17 5.70 35.25
N GLN A 380 -15.75 4.68 34.60
CA GLN A 380 -16.44 3.56 35.23
C GLN A 380 -15.54 2.33 35.42
N ARG A 381 -14.25 2.43 35.06
CA ARG A 381 -13.28 1.34 35.23
C ARG A 381 -12.93 1.10 36.69
N GLU A 382 -12.80 -0.17 37.07
CA GLU A 382 -12.37 -0.55 38.41
C GLU A 382 -10.85 -0.45 38.54
N LYS A 383 -10.38 0.52 39.32
CA LYS A 383 -8.97 0.59 39.66
C LYS A 383 -8.62 -0.49 40.67
N PRO A 384 -7.55 -1.29 40.43
CA PRO A 384 -7.17 -2.35 41.35
C PRO A 384 -6.82 -1.76 42.72
N LYS A 385 -7.34 -2.39 43.79
CA LYS A 385 -7.14 -1.92 45.16
C LYS A 385 -5.64 -1.99 45.51
N PRO A 386 -5.07 -0.95 46.15
CA PRO A 386 -3.68 -1.00 46.57
C PRO A 386 -3.46 -2.19 47.52
N PRO A 387 -2.31 -2.90 47.42
CA PRO A 387 -2.06 -4.06 48.26
C PRO A 387 -2.08 -3.66 49.73
N VAL A 388 -2.87 -4.39 50.53
CA VAL A 388 -2.85 -4.28 51.99
C VAL A 388 -1.53 -4.90 52.46
N VAL A 389 -0.59 -4.04 52.87
CA VAL A 389 0.67 -4.49 53.46
C VAL A 389 0.38 -4.95 54.90
N GLU A 390 0.29 -6.26 55.12
CA GLU A 390 0.41 -6.82 56.48
C GLU A 390 1.85 -6.65 56.97
N VAL A 391 2.05 -5.62 57.79
CA VAL A 391 3.33 -5.33 58.44
C VAL A 391 3.53 -6.35 59.56
N LYS A 392 4.31 -7.40 59.31
CA LYS A 392 4.97 -8.15 60.40
C LYS A 392 6.08 -7.28 60.97
N THR A 393 5.89 -6.88 62.21
CA THR A 393 6.79 -6.08 63.04
C THR A 393 7.92 -6.97 63.54
N GLU A 394 9.13 -6.78 63.03
CA GLU A 394 10.34 -7.04 63.80
C GLU A 394 11.26 -5.83 63.68
N ALA A 395 11.59 -5.29 64.84
CA ALA A 395 12.28 -4.03 65.03
C ALA A 395 13.79 -4.19 64.83
N THR A 396 14.44 -3.28 64.10
CA THR A 396 15.80 -2.86 64.44
C THR A 396 16.12 -1.46 63.86
N THR A 397 16.28 -0.51 64.80
CA THR A 397 17.17 0.67 64.78
C THR A 397 17.26 1.57 63.53
N LEU A 398 16.78 2.80 63.72
CA LEU A 398 17.21 4.00 63.01
C LEU A 398 18.72 4.25 63.23
N CYS A 399 19.48 4.26 62.13
CA CYS A 399 20.65 5.12 61.98
C CYS A 399 20.41 5.95 60.71
N GLU A 400 20.36 7.26 60.89
CA GLU A 400 20.53 8.23 59.83
C GLU A 400 21.98 8.13 59.35
N ASP A 401 22.16 7.58 58.15
CA ASP A 401 23.33 7.83 57.32
C ASP A 401 22.82 7.87 55.89
N VAL A 402 22.98 9.02 55.23
CA VAL A 402 22.68 9.21 53.81
C VAL A 402 23.64 8.31 53.01
N PRO A 403 23.18 7.25 52.33
CA PRO A 403 24.06 6.48 51.46
C PRO A 403 23.87 7.01 50.04
N SER A 404 24.85 7.82 49.62
CA SER A 404 25.45 7.86 48.29
C SER A 404 24.62 7.28 47.13
N LEU A 405 24.34 8.15 46.14
CA LEU A 405 24.12 7.76 44.74
C LEU A 405 25.06 6.60 44.37
N LYS A 406 24.51 5.38 44.30
CA LYS A 406 25.20 4.27 43.64
C LYS A 406 25.02 4.48 42.13
N PRO A 407 26.09 4.29 41.33
CA PRO A 407 26.03 4.53 39.90
C PRO A 407 25.04 3.54 39.28
N GLN A 408 24.04 4.05 38.57
CA GLN A 408 23.18 3.24 37.72
C GLN A 408 24.01 2.72 36.55
N SER A 409 24.70 1.60 36.75
CA SER A 409 25.39 0.83 35.72
C SER A 409 24.61 -0.45 35.39
N GLU A 410 23.30 -0.38 35.28
CA GLU A 410 22.53 -1.44 34.65
C GLU A 410 22.22 -1.02 33.21
N LEU A 411 22.97 -1.60 32.28
CA LEU A 411 22.75 -1.45 30.84
C LEU A 411 21.29 -1.81 30.51
N HIS A 412 20.63 -0.97 29.70
CA HIS A 412 19.27 -1.21 29.22
C HIS A 412 19.15 -2.64 28.63
N PRO A 413 18.06 -3.39 28.84
CA PRO A 413 17.93 -4.80 28.42
C PRO A 413 18.24 -5.06 26.93
N SER A 414 18.01 -4.07 26.08
CA SER A 414 18.36 -4.11 24.64
C SER A 414 19.87 -4.14 24.36
N LEU A 415 20.70 -3.67 25.29
CA LEU A 415 22.18 -3.72 25.23
C LEU A 415 22.75 -5.06 25.75
N ILE A 416 21.91 -5.88 26.39
CA ILE A 416 22.27 -7.20 26.92
C ILE A 416 22.02 -8.31 25.87
N ASN A 417 21.23 -8.03 24.84
CA ASN A 417 20.92 -8.98 23.78
C ASN A 417 21.98 -8.98 22.66
N HIS A 418 22.48 -10.16 22.29
CA HIS A 418 23.36 -10.30 21.13
C HIS A 418 22.63 -9.91 19.83
N LEU A 419 23.24 -8.99 19.08
CA LEU A 419 22.78 -8.52 17.78
C LEU A 419 22.72 -9.68 16.77
N LYS A 420 21.60 -9.82 16.06
CA LYS A 420 21.39 -10.87 15.04
C LYS A 420 21.57 -10.29 13.63
N GLU A 421 22.10 -11.09 12.71
CA GLU A 421 22.27 -10.71 11.31
C GLU A 421 20.89 -10.48 10.63
N GLY A 422 20.73 -9.37 9.91
CA GLY A 422 19.46 -8.96 9.30
C GLY A 422 18.47 -8.26 10.25
N GLN A 423 18.87 -7.96 11.50
CA GLN A 423 18.07 -7.19 12.43
C GLN A 423 18.03 -5.70 12.06
N ASN A 424 16.91 -5.03 12.29
CA ASN A 424 16.79 -3.59 12.07
C ASN A 424 17.51 -2.82 13.20
N PHE A 425 18.79 -2.54 13.00
CA PHE A 425 19.63 -1.85 13.99
C PHE A 425 19.20 -0.39 14.22
N VAL A 426 18.69 0.29 13.19
CA VAL A 426 18.19 1.67 13.31
C VAL A 426 16.94 1.71 14.19
N GLY A 427 16.00 0.79 13.98
CA GLY A 427 14.80 0.65 14.81
C GLY A 427 15.14 0.34 16.27
N LEU A 428 16.08 -0.59 16.49
CA LEU A 428 16.53 -0.94 17.84
C LEU A 428 17.17 0.25 18.57
N LEU A 429 17.94 1.07 17.84
CA LEU A 429 18.59 2.24 18.40
C LEU A 429 17.58 3.35 18.75
N LEU A 430 16.59 3.58 17.90
CA LEU A 430 15.50 4.52 18.17
C LEU A 430 14.66 4.09 19.39
N GLU A 431 14.36 2.79 19.52
CA GLU A 431 13.71 2.23 20.70
C GLU A 431 14.55 2.44 21.97
N LEU A 432 15.88 2.33 21.89
CA LEU A 432 16.81 2.59 22.99
C LEU A 432 16.79 4.06 23.42
N PHE A 433 16.87 4.99 22.46
CA PHE A 433 16.82 6.42 22.73
C PHE A 433 15.46 6.82 23.33
N GLN A 434 14.37 6.28 22.81
CA GLN A 434 13.04 6.51 23.35
C GLN A 434 12.88 5.91 24.76
N GLY A 435 13.41 4.71 25.01
CA GLY A 435 13.38 4.03 26.31
C GLY A 435 14.18 4.76 27.38
N MET A 436 15.33 5.34 27.00
CA MET A 436 16.20 6.11 27.89
C MET A 436 15.82 7.61 27.97
N LYS A 437 14.78 8.03 27.23
CA LYS A 437 14.35 9.43 27.08
C LYS A 437 15.47 10.37 26.58
N TRP A 438 16.33 9.87 25.71
CA TRP A 438 17.36 10.67 25.04
C TRP A 438 16.80 11.38 23.81
N GLU A 439 17.41 12.50 23.44
CA GLU A 439 17.04 13.23 22.21
C GLU A 439 17.32 12.37 20.98
N THR A 440 16.34 12.29 20.08
CA THR A 440 16.40 11.44 18.88
C THR A 440 17.65 11.75 18.07
N PRO A 441 18.49 10.74 17.74
CA PRO A 441 19.76 11.00 17.09
C PRO A 441 19.58 11.37 15.62
N THR A 442 20.47 12.20 15.11
CA THR A 442 20.58 12.49 13.69
C THR A 442 21.60 11.55 13.05
N PHE A 443 21.31 11.13 11.82
CA PHE A 443 22.13 10.21 11.05
C PHE A 443 22.80 10.98 9.92
N GLU A 444 24.13 10.90 9.83
CA GLU A 444 24.89 11.40 8.68
C GLU A 444 25.37 10.21 7.84
N ASP A 445 25.05 10.25 6.55
CA ASP A 445 25.48 9.27 5.57
C ASP A 445 26.85 9.68 4.99
N THR A 446 27.86 8.84 5.15
CA THR A 446 29.16 8.98 4.48
C THR A 446 29.39 7.82 3.51
N GLU A 447 29.49 8.15 2.22
CA GLU A 447 29.86 7.20 1.15
C GLU A 447 31.35 6.86 1.23
N ALA A 448 31.67 5.56 1.29
CA ALA A 448 33.02 5.04 1.08
C ALA A 448 33.00 4.03 -0.08
N ASP A 449 34.14 3.83 -0.74
CA ASP A 449 34.25 3.06 -2.00
C ASP A 449 33.78 1.58 -1.92
N GLU A 450 33.56 1.02 -0.72
CA GLU A 450 33.07 -0.35 -0.51
C GLU A 450 31.70 -0.43 0.22
N GLY A 451 31.01 0.69 0.44
CA GLY A 451 29.68 0.70 1.06
C GLY A 451 29.28 2.00 1.75
N PHE A 452 28.08 2.01 2.34
CA PHE A 452 27.57 3.14 3.11
C PHE A 452 27.96 3.01 4.58
N SER A 453 28.55 4.06 5.14
CA SER A 453 28.82 4.16 6.58
C SER A 453 27.92 5.23 7.18
N LEU A 454 27.04 4.78 8.10
CA LEU A 454 26.13 5.64 8.85
C LEU A 454 26.79 6.01 10.18
N CYS A 455 27.08 7.29 10.36
CA CYS A 455 27.64 7.80 11.60
C CYS A 455 26.54 8.50 12.41
N LEU A 456 26.48 8.20 13.70
CA LEU A 456 25.50 8.76 14.62
C LEU A 456 26.12 9.97 15.33
N GLN A 457 25.47 11.13 15.26
CA GLN A 457 25.81 12.27 16.11
C GLN A 457 24.69 12.51 17.12
N GLY A 458 25.05 12.65 18.40
CA GLY A 458 24.14 13.01 19.47
C GLY A 458 24.75 14.14 20.30
N ASP A 459 24.11 15.31 20.30
CA ASP A 459 24.65 16.53 20.92
C ASP A 459 24.47 16.60 22.44
N ARG A 460 23.62 15.76 23.03
CA ARG A 460 23.44 15.68 24.49
C ARG A 460 23.09 14.27 24.94
N LEU A 461 24.11 13.41 24.98
CA LEU A 461 24.12 12.38 26.00
C LEU A 461 24.31 13.13 27.32
N GLY A 462 23.24 13.25 28.12
CA GLY A 462 23.21 14.04 29.36
C GLY A 462 24.42 13.74 30.27
N GLU A 463 24.69 14.60 31.27
CA GLU A 463 25.90 14.68 32.12
C GLU A 463 26.45 13.38 32.77
N GLN A 464 25.94 12.20 32.43
CA GLN A 464 26.41 10.88 32.81
C GLN A 464 26.80 10.03 31.59
N LEU A 465 27.85 10.45 30.87
CA LEU A 465 28.61 9.56 29.98
C LEU A 465 29.89 9.11 30.66
#